data_AF-A0A4Q3WQK4-F1
#
_entry.id   AF-A0A4Q3WQK4-F1
#
_cell.length_a   1.000
_cell.length_b   1.000
_cell.length_c   1.000
_cell.angle_alpha   90.00
_cell.angle_beta   90.00
_cell.angle_gamma   90.00
#
_symmetry.space_group_name_H-M   'P 1'
#
loop_
_entity.id
_entity.type
_entity.pdbx_description
1 polymer ?
#
loop_
_entity_poly.entity_id
_entity_poly.type
_entity_poly.pdbx_seq_one_letter_code
_entity_poly.pdbx_strand_id
1 'polypeptide(L)'
;MGALLGLSSAMAHGQSITVQGKVVDANGVNITGSTQFRVQILSPDANHCVLYDESRTLDLTTSNGLFSINVGSTGGARTAPTTYSLEQVLLNRGTFGVDGSYCAPTQSGTVNYTPNASDNRKLTIQFQTGSSAWETIPEMDLNPVPFAVDA
;
A
#
# COMPACT_ATOMS: atom_id res chain seq x y z
N MET A 1 16.13 21.30 -45.11
CA MET A 1 14.92 20.61 -44.59
C MET A 1 15.34 19.21 -44.16
N GLY A 2 15.11 18.68 -42.97
CA GLY A 2 14.47 19.13 -41.73
C GLY A 2 14.61 17.94 -40.77
N ALA A 3 15.09 18.15 -39.55
CA ALA A 3 15.33 17.09 -38.58
C ALA A 3 14.03 16.73 -37.85
N LEU A 4 13.63 15.46 -37.93
CA LEU A 4 12.50 14.89 -37.20
C LEU A 4 12.91 14.59 -35.75
N LEU A 5 12.44 15.42 -34.81
CA LEU A 5 12.53 15.17 -33.37
C LEU A 5 11.47 14.14 -32.99
N GLY A 6 11.88 12.90 -32.74
CA GLY A 6 11.01 11.87 -32.18
C GLY A 6 10.69 12.20 -30.72
N LEU A 7 9.40 12.41 -30.41
CA LEU A 7 8.94 12.50 -29.03
C LEU A 7 9.03 11.10 -28.40
N SER A 8 9.96 10.90 -27.47
CA SER A 8 9.93 9.74 -26.59
C SER A 8 8.78 9.92 -25.60
N SER A 9 7.75 9.10 -25.72
CA SER A 9 6.71 8.96 -24.70
C SER A 9 7.38 8.48 -23.41
N ALA A 10 7.56 9.37 -22.44
CA ALA A 10 7.92 8.94 -21.09
C ALA A 10 6.75 8.11 -20.57
N MET A 11 6.94 6.80 -20.38
CA MET A 11 5.96 6.01 -19.64
C MET A 11 5.88 6.61 -18.24
N ALA A 12 4.70 7.15 -17.88
CA ALA A 12 4.43 7.59 -16.53
C ALA A 12 4.74 6.41 -15.60
N HIS A 13 5.72 6.61 -14.71
CA HIS A 13 6.06 5.62 -13.71
C HIS A 13 4.82 5.32 -12.87
N GLY A 14 4.58 4.03 -12.60
CA GLY A 14 3.44 3.59 -11.81
C GLY A 14 3.24 4.43 -10.56
N GLN A 15 1.98 4.74 -10.26
CA GLN A 15 1.60 5.50 -9.07
C GLN A 15 2.32 4.92 -7.85
N SER A 16 2.94 5.78 -7.04
CA SER A 16 3.54 5.40 -5.77
C SER A 16 2.99 6.27 -4.66
N ILE A 17 2.86 5.70 -3.46
CA ILE A 17 2.46 6.45 -2.27
C ILE A 17 3.59 6.41 -1.26
N THR A 18 3.88 7.54 -0.64
CA THR A 18 4.90 7.65 0.40
C THR A 18 4.23 7.56 1.76
N VAL A 19 4.58 6.55 2.53
CA VAL A 19 4.10 6.32 3.90
C VAL A 19 5.25 6.60 4.85
N GLN A 20 5.06 7.53 5.78
CA GLN A 20 6.10 7.98 6.70
C GLN A 20 5.60 7.94 8.14
N GLY A 21 6.52 7.73 9.06
CA GLY A 21 6.19 7.75 10.47
C GLY A 21 7.39 7.51 11.36
N LYS A 22 7.09 7.28 12.64
CA LYS A 22 8.06 6.94 13.67
C LYS A 22 7.56 5.74 14.46
N VAL A 23 8.41 4.75 14.65
CA VAL A 23 8.15 3.59 15.50
C VAL A 23 8.97 3.65 16.79
N VAL A 24 8.31 3.37 17.90
CA VAL A 24 8.88 3.30 19.25
C VAL A 24 8.37 2.04 19.94
N ASP A 25 9.13 1.53 20.92
CA ASP A 25 8.71 0.42 21.75
C ASP A 25 7.71 0.86 22.85
N ALA A 26 7.26 -0.09 23.67
CA ALA A 26 6.34 0.16 24.78
C ALA A 26 6.88 1.13 25.85
N ASN A 27 8.20 1.35 25.91
CA ASN A 27 8.85 2.29 26.81
C ASN A 27 9.10 3.66 26.14
N GLY A 28 8.67 3.84 24.89
CA GLY A 28 8.91 5.05 24.11
C GLY A 28 10.32 5.15 23.53
N VAL A 29 11.11 4.08 23.58
CA VAL A 29 12.45 4.03 22.99
C VAL A 29 12.33 3.80 21.49
N ASN A 30 13.11 4.52 20.70
CA ASN A 30 13.09 4.39 19.24
C ASN A 30 13.55 2.99 18.82
N ILE A 31 12.79 2.37 17.92
CA ILE A 31 13.21 1.10 17.31
C ILE A 31 14.45 1.33 16.43
N THR A 32 15.38 0.37 16.45
CA THR A 32 16.65 0.38 15.73
C THR A 32 16.91 -0.97 15.06
N GLY A 33 17.74 -0.98 14.02
CA GLY A 33 18.08 -2.18 13.26
C GLY A 33 17.09 -2.54 12.13
N SER A 34 17.28 -3.73 11.57
CA SER A 34 16.49 -4.25 10.45
C SER A 34 15.05 -4.53 10.87
N THR A 35 14.13 -3.74 10.33
CA THR A 35 12.69 -3.80 10.61
C THR A 35 11.94 -4.08 9.32
N GLN A 36 11.06 -5.08 9.36
CA GLN A 36 10.17 -5.38 8.24
C GLN A 36 8.85 -4.64 8.44
N PHE A 37 8.40 -3.98 7.38
CA PHE A 37 7.12 -3.32 7.27
C PHE A 37 6.26 -4.04 6.24
N ARG A 38 4.95 -4.08 6.48
CA ARG A 38 3.93 -4.54 5.55
C ARG A 38 2.87 -3.46 5.45
N VAL A 39 2.62 -2.99 4.24
CA VAL A 39 1.64 -1.95 3.95
C VAL A 39 0.51 -2.57 3.16
N GLN A 40 -0.71 -2.44 3.70
CA GLN A 40 -1.92 -2.98 3.09
C GLN A 40 -2.90 -1.87 2.79
N ILE A 41 -3.50 -1.92 1.60
CA ILE A 41 -4.63 -1.06 1.23
C ILE A 41 -5.86 -1.95 1.16
N LEU A 42 -6.90 -1.61 1.92
CA LEU A 42 -8.12 -2.38 2.04
C LEU A 42 -9.33 -1.64 1.50
N SER A 43 -10.31 -2.40 1.04
CA SER A 43 -11.66 -1.90 0.74
C SER A 43 -12.33 -1.40 2.02
N PRO A 44 -13.09 -0.30 1.98
CA PRO A 44 -13.77 0.25 3.16
C PRO A 44 -15.15 -0.36 3.44
N ASP A 45 -15.58 -1.32 2.62
CA ASP A 45 -16.86 -1.98 2.82
C ASP A 45 -16.80 -2.99 3.99
N ALA A 46 -17.93 -3.62 4.29
CA ALA A 46 -18.01 -4.57 5.39
C ALA A 46 -17.16 -5.84 5.18
N ASN A 47 -16.67 -6.11 3.96
CA ASN A 47 -15.81 -7.26 3.68
C ASN A 47 -14.34 -6.97 3.95
N HIS A 48 -13.95 -5.69 3.99
CA HIS A 48 -12.63 -5.23 4.41
C HIS A 48 -11.48 -5.99 3.73
N CYS A 49 -11.65 -6.26 2.43
CA CYS A 49 -10.72 -7.04 1.62
C CYS A 49 -9.42 -6.30 1.34
N VAL A 50 -8.29 -7.01 1.44
CA VAL A 50 -6.96 -6.51 1.04
C VAL A 50 -6.89 -6.40 -0.49
N LEU A 51 -6.68 -5.19 -1.00
CA LEU A 51 -6.59 -4.89 -2.42
C LEU A 51 -5.14 -4.73 -2.89
N TYR A 52 -4.27 -4.29 -1.99
CA TYR A 52 -2.84 -4.16 -2.22
C TYR A 52 -2.07 -4.57 -0.97
N ASP A 53 -0.97 -5.30 -1.14
CA ASP A 53 -0.14 -5.79 -0.05
C ASP A 53 1.33 -5.77 -0.47
N GLU A 54 2.14 -4.97 0.21
CA GLU A 54 3.56 -4.84 -0.07
C GLU A 54 4.38 -4.83 1.21
N SER A 55 5.46 -5.60 1.22
CA SER A 55 6.43 -5.63 2.30
C SER A 55 7.76 -5.00 1.92
N ARG A 56 8.43 -4.41 2.93
CA ARG A 56 9.70 -3.69 2.82
C ARG A 56 10.53 -3.94 4.06
N THR A 57 11.83 -4.14 3.89
CA THR A 57 12.77 -4.16 5.02
C THR A 57 13.59 -2.89 5.01
N LEU A 58 13.59 -2.17 6.14
CA LEU A 58 14.37 -0.95 6.35
C LEU A 58 15.29 -1.12 7.55
N ASP A 59 16.52 -0.61 7.44
CA ASP A 59 17.41 -0.49 8.60
C ASP A 59 17.20 0.87 9.28
N LEU A 60 16.72 0.85 10.51
CA LEU A 60 16.39 2.05 11.30
C LEU A 60 17.54 2.50 12.20
N THR A 61 18.72 1.88 12.11
CA THR A 61 19.87 2.14 13.00
C THR A 61 20.29 3.61 13.03
N THR A 62 20.19 4.31 11.91
CA THR A 62 20.60 5.71 11.78
C THR A 62 19.40 6.68 11.74
N SER A 63 18.17 6.17 11.71
CA SER A 63 16.97 6.99 11.53
C SER A 63 16.24 7.32 12.82
N ASN A 64 16.68 6.80 13.97
CA ASN A 64 16.01 6.99 15.27
C ASN A 64 14.53 6.56 15.22
N GLY A 65 14.25 5.41 14.60
CA GLY A 65 12.91 4.86 14.45
C GLY A 65 12.04 5.55 13.40
N LEU A 66 12.56 6.55 12.68
CA LEU A 66 11.85 7.16 11.55
C LEU A 66 11.90 6.25 10.33
N PHE A 67 10.78 6.14 9.62
CA PHE A 67 10.70 5.38 8.38
C PHE A 67 10.00 6.18 7.27
N SER A 68 10.36 5.85 6.03
CA SER A 68 9.71 6.36 4.82
C SER A 68 9.67 5.23 3.80
N ILE A 69 8.47 4.81 3.42
CA ILE A 69 8.24 3.71 2.48
C ILE A 69 7.55 4.28 1.24
N ASN A 70 8.15 4.09 0.08
CA ASN A 70 7.54 4.40 -1.20
C ASN A 70 6.87 3.13 -1.74
N VAL A 71 5.58 2.96 -1.46
CA VAL A 71 4.78 1.81 -1.89
C VAL A 71 4.59 1.88 -3.41
N GLY A 72 4.69 0.75 -4.10
CA GLY A 72 4.62 0.66 -5.56
C GLY A 72 5.91 1.02 -6.30
N SER A 73 6.97 1.41 -5.57
CA SER A 73 8.30 1.66 -6.13
C SER A 73 9.14 0.38 -6.23
N THR A 74 10.33 0.45 -6.83
CA THR A 74 11.27 -0.68 -6.86
C THR A 74 11.76 -1.06 -5.45
N GLY A 75 12.01 -2.35 -5.22
CA GLY A 75 12.52 -2.87 -3.94
C GLY A 75 11.47 -3.32 -2.93
N GLY A 76 10.19 -3.32 -3.32
CA GLY A 76 9.09 -3.87 -2.53
C GLY A 76 8.80 -5.31 -2.91
N ALA A 77 8.45 -6.13 -1.93
CA ALA A 77 7.99 -7.48 -2.16
C ALA A 77 6.46 -7.49 -2.07
N ARG A 78 5.82 -7.60 -3.23
CA ARG A 78 4.37 -7.61 -3.34
C ARG A 78 3.81 -8.99 -2.95
N THR A 79 2.80 -9.00 -2.10
CA THR A 79 2.02 -10.20 -1.74
C THR A 79 0.68 -10.17 -2.47
N ALA A 80 0.01 -11.32 -2.55
CA ALA A 80 -1.32 -11.41 -3.14
C ALA A 80 -2.32 -10.48 -2.40
N PRO A 81 -3.29 -9.89 -3.12
CA PRO A 81 -3.52 -10.04 -4.56
C PRO A 81 -2.56 -9.21 -5.44
N THR A 82 -2.12 -9.82 -6.56
CA THR A 82 -1.23 -9.19 -7.56
C THR A 82 -1.92 -8.89 -8.89
N THR A 83 -3.22 -9.14 -8.97
CA THR A 83 -4.05 -9.01 -10.19
C THR A 83 -4.37 -7.57 -10.60
N TYR A 84 -4.18 -6.60 -9.69
CA TYR A 84 -4.44 -5.18 -9.92
C TYR A 84 -3.17 -4.36 -9.74
N SER A 85 -2.99 -3.23 -10.42
CA SER A 85 -1.88 -2.30 -10.11
C SER A 85 -2.18 -1.46 -8.87
N LEU A 86 -1.16 -0.85 -8.24
CA LEU A 86 -1.38 0.11 -7.16
C LEU A 86 -2.28 1.27 -7.64
N GLU A 87 -2.04 1.77 -8.85
CA GLU A 87 -2.89 2.77 -9.48
C GLU A 87 -4.36 2.34 -9.54
N GLN A 88 -4.66 1.13 -10.02
CA GLN A 88 -6.04 0.63 -10.05
C GLN A 88 -6.65 0.62 -8.65
N VAL A 89 -5.91 0.18 -7.63
CA VAL A 89 -6.40 0.16 -6.24
C VAL A 89 -6.70 1.57 -5.70
N LEU A 90 -5.88 2.55 -6.05
CA LEU A 90 -6.06 3.95 -5.64
C LEU A 90 -7.21 4.64 -6.38
N LEU A 91 -7.58 4.14 -7.56
CA LEU A 91 -8.75 4.61 -8.29
C LEU A 91 -10.04 4.07 -7.66
N ASN A 92 -11.03 4.94 -7.53
CA ASN A 92 -12.40 4.56 -7.17
C ASN A 92 -13.20 4.15 -8.41
N ARG A 93 -12.64 3.23 -9.22
CA ARG A 93 -13.25 2.74 -10.46
C ARG A 93 -12.98 1.24 -10.66
N GLY A 94 -13.85 0.61 -11.44
CA GLY A 94 -13.77 -0.81 -11.77
C GLY A 94 -14.24 -1.72 -10.62
N THR A 95 -14.29 -3.02 -10.88
CA THR A 95 -14.65 -4.03 -9.88
C THR A 95 -13.44 -4.90 -9.58
N PHE A 96 -13.18 -5.11 -8.29
CA PHE A 96 -12.12 -5.96 -7.78
C PHE A 96 -12.74 -7.29 -7.35
N GLY A 97 -12.35 -8.38 -8.01
CA GLY A 97 -12.60 -9.74 -7.56
C GLY A 97 -11.45 -10.18 -6.66
N VAL A 98 -11.71 -10.25 -5.36
CA VAL A 98 -10.73 -10.61 -4.34
C VAL A 98 -11.02 -12.03 -3.86
N ASP A 99 -9.99 -12.86 -3.70
CA ASP A 99 -10.18 -14.13 -3.01
C ASP A 99 -10.60 -13.87 -1.56
N GLY A 100 -11.70 -14.48 -1.12
CA GLY A 100 -12.30 -14.23 0.19
C GLY A 100 -11.38 -14.57 1.37
N SER A 101 -10.28 -15.29 1.15
CA SER A 101 -9.22 -15.48 2.15
C SER A 101 -8.47 -14.20 2.51
N TYR A 102 -8.51 -13.18 1.65
CA TYR A 102 -7.94 -11.85 1.89
C TYR A 102 -8.97 -10.84 2.42
N CYS A 103 -10.17 -11.29 2.78
CA CYS A 103 -11.23 -10.47 3.35
C CYS A 103 -11.40 -10.75 4.85
N ALA A 104 -12.00 -9.78 5.56
CA ALA A 104 -12.31 -9.86 6.97
C ALA A 104 -13.79 -9.51 7.20
N PRO A 105 -14.65 -10.48 7.60
CA PRO A 105 -14.32 -11.88 7.89
C PRO A 105 -13.89 -12.66 6.64
N THR A 106 -13.09 -13.72 6.85
CA THR A 106 -12.66 -14.63 5.78
C THR A 106 -13.87 -15.34 5.17
N GLN A 107 -13.95 -15.35 3.84
CA GLN A 107 -15.04 -15.96 3.07
C GLN A 107 -14.48 -16.96 2.06
N SER A 108 -15.31 -17.88 1.59
CA SER A 108 -14.94 -18.82 0.52
C SER A 108 -15.27 -18.23 -0.85
N GLY A 109 -14.41 -18.47 -1.84
CA GLY A 109 -14.62 -18.02 -3.22
C GLY A 109 -14.23 -16.56 -3.45
N THR A 110 -14.69 -15.98 -4.56
CA THR A 110 -14.39 -14.60 -4.93
C THR A 110 -15.41 -13.63 -4.35
N VAL A 111 -14.92 -12.62 -3.63
CA VAL A 111 -15.69 -11.46 -3.14
C VAL A 111 -15.47 -10.30 -4.10
N ASN A 112 -16.56 -9.69 -4.55
CA ASN A 112 -16.50 -8.54 -5.44
C ASN A 112 -16.64 -7.25 -4.63
N TYR A 113 -15.65 -6.37 -4.76
CA TYR A 113 -15.71 -5.01 -4.25
C TYR A 113 -15.78 -4.03 -5.43
N THR A 114 -16.81 -3.18 -5.47
CA THR A 114 -16.96 -2.11 -6.46
C THR A 114 -16.96 -0.77 -5.72
N PRO A 115 -15.95 0.09 -5.91
CA PRO A 115 -15.83 1.36 -5.19
C PRO A 115 -16.94 2.33 -5.56
N ASN A 116 -17.44 3.06 -4.57
CA ASN A 116 -18.18 4.30 -4.82
C ASN A 116 -17.21 5.47 -5.02
N ALA A 117 -17.70 6.54 -5.66
CA ALA A 117 -16.88 7.74 -5.91
C ALA A 117 -16.30 8.36 -4.61
N SER A 118 -17.03 8.25 -3.50
CA SER A 118 -16.68 8.79 -2.19
C SER A 118 -16.02 7.77 -1.24
N ASP A 119 -15.66 6.58 -1.72
CA ASP A 119 -15.02 5.59 -0.87
C ASP A 119 -13.59 6.03 -0.52
N ASN A 120 -13.26 6.01 0.76
CA ASN A 120 -11.90 6.23 1.24
C ASN A 120 -11.27 4.87 1.48
N ARG A 121 -10.10 4.59 0.88
CA ARG A 121 -9.45 3.30 1.12
C ARG A 121 -8.91 3.25 2.53
N LYS A 122 -8.79 2.05 3.09
CA LYS A 122 -8.16 1.87 4.39
C LYS A 122 -6.70 1.54 4.20
N LEU A 123 -5.84 2.16 4.97
CA LEU A 123 -4.41 1.93 4.98
C LEU A 123 -4.02 1.33 6.33
N THR A 124 -3.48 0.13 6.31
CA THR A 124 -2.95 -0.55 7.50
C THR A 124 -1.47 -0.79 7.31
N ILE A 125 -0.70 -0.47 8.33
CA ILE A 125 0.75 -0.68 8.35
C ILE A 125 1.04 -1.63 9.51
N GLN A 126 1.77 -2.70 9.20
CA GLN A 126 2.28 -3.63 10.19
C GLN A 126 3.80 -3.57 10.17
N PHE A 127 4.43 -3.79 11.32
CA PHE A 127 5.87 -3.89 11.41
C PHE A 127 6.31 -5.00 12.37
N GLN A 128 7.51 -5.53 12.15
CA GLN A 128 8.16 -6.46 13.06
C GLN A 128 9.68 -6.26 13.03
N THR A 129 10.35 -6.56 14.13
CA THR A 129 11.80 -6.46 14.28
C THR A 129 12.38 -7.84 14.54
N GLY A 130 13.24 -8.33 13.64
CA GLY A 130 13.74 -9.70 13.73
C GLY A 130 12.61 -10.73 13.63
N SER A 131 12.50 -11.61 14.64
CA SER A 131 11.47 -12.65 14.72
C SER A 131 10.33 -12.31 15.69
N SER A 132 10.13 -11.03 16.00
CA SER A 132 9.02 -10.60 16.85
C SER A 132 7.67 -10.86 16.18
N ALA A 133 6.58 -10.81 16.97
CA ALA A 133 5.25 -10.75 16.39
C ALA A 133 5.08 -9.46 15.56
N TRP A 134 4.14 -9.50 14.61
CA TRP A 134 3.70 -8.32 13.88
C TRP A 134 2.90 -7.39 14.79
N GLU A 135 3.29 -6.13 14.83
CA GLU A 135 2.54 -5.06 15.44
C GLU A 135 1.80 -4.27 14.37
N THR A 136 0.56 -3.89 14.65
CA THR A 136 -0.29 -3.15 13.69
C THR A 136 -0.46 -1.73 14.18
N ILE A 137 -0.07 -0.77 13.33
CA ILE A 137 -0.37 0.65 13.51
C ILE A 137 -1.88 0.84 13.27
N PRO A 138 -2.56 1.70 14.04
CA PRO A 138 -3.97 2.01 13.80
C PRO A 138 -4.25 2.34 12.33
N GLU A 139 -5.35 1.79 11.83
CA GLU A 139 -5.79 2.00 10.46
C GLU A 139 -6.03 3.49 10.17
N MET A 140 -5.66 3.92 8.96
CA MET A 140 -5.81 5.29 8.50
C MET A 140 -6.68 5.33 7.24
N ASP A 141 -7.42 6.43 7.07
CA ASP A 141 -8.14 6.69 5.82
C ASP A 141 -7.17 7.25 4.76
N LEU A 142 -7.18 6.60 3.60
CA LEU A 142 -6.57 7.09 2.39
C LEU A 142 -7.64 7.80 1.55
N ASN A 143 -7.66 9.13 1.67
CA ASN A 143 -8.64 9.96 0.99
C ASN A 143 -8.37 10.00 -0.52
N PRO A 144 -9.40 9.87 -1.37
CA PRO A 144 -9.24 10.03 -2.80
C PRO A 144 -8.84 11.48 -3.13
N VAL A 145 -7.82 11.66 -3.97
CA VAL A 145 -7.43 12.98 -4.48
C VAL A 145 -8.29 13.34 -5.69
N PRO A 146 -8.91 14.54 -5.77
CA PRO A 146 -9.80 14.95 -6.87
C PRO A 146 -9.21 15.02 -8.29
N PHE A 147 -7.99 14.55 -8.52
CA PHE A 147 -7.33 14.51 -9.84
C PHE A 147 -6.56 13.20 -10.10
N ALA A 148 -6.79 12.14 -9.32
CA ALA A 148 -6.22 10.82 -9.64
C ALA A 148 -6.87 10.18 -10.89
N VAL A 149 -7.89 10.82 -11.49
CA VAL A 149 -8.60 10.37 -12.69
C VAL A 149 -8.04 11.04 -13.96
N ASP A 150 -7.44 10.22 -14.83
CA ASP A 150 -7.11 10.47 -16.25
C ASP A 150 -6.10 11.59 -16.58
N ALA A 151 -4.93 11.17 -17.09
CA ALA A 151 -4.13 11.91 -18.08
C ALA A 151 -3.78 10.97 -19.23
#